data_AF-A0A3E0NRF8-F1
#
_entry.id   AF-A0A3E0NRF8-F1
#
_cell.length_a   1.000
_cell.length_b   1.000
_cell.length_c   1.000
_cell.angle_alpha   90.00
_cell.angle_beta   90.00
_cell.angle_gamma   90.00
#
_symmetry.space_group_name_H-M   'P 1'
#
loop_
_entity.id
_entity.type
_entity.pdbx_description
1 polymer ?
#
loop_
_entity_poly.entity_id
_entity_poly.type
_entity_poly.pdbx_seq_one_letter_code
_entity_poly.pdbx_strand_id
1 'polypeptide(L)'
;MKPQKMKAYPSFAAWRRDQSAPNQRLIDDLASLVEETAPQLESTVKWGQGCWTLDGVPKAYIHAEPDHLQFGFYAGSTLDDPQGLLVGRGKHVRHVKVKGSEEIPREALVAFLQQVL
;
A
#
# COMPACT_ATOMS: atom_id res chain seq x y z
N MET A 1 -22.80 8.50 -6.81
CA MET A 1 -21.65 9.03 -6.05
C MET A 1 -20.93 10.06 -6.89
N LYS A 2 -20.75 11.28 -6.41
CA LYS A 2 -19.86 12.25 -7.08
C LYS A 2 -18.42 11.74 -6.90
N PRO A 3 -17.56 11.76 -7.93
CA PRO A 3 -16.17 11.41 -7.76
C PRO A 3 -15.54 12.40 -6.78
N GLN A 4 -15.01 11.89 -5.68
CA GLN A 4 -14.25 12.72 -4.74
C GLN A 4 -12.99 13.18 -5.48
N LYS A 5 -12.78 14.51 -5.56
CA LYS A 5 -11.55 15.04 -6.15
C LYS A 5 -10.36 14.46 -5.39
N MET A 6 -9.45 13.79 -6.11
CA MET A 6 -8.21 13.28 -5.52
C MET A 6 -7.43 14.47 -4.94
N LYS A 7 -7.23 14.48 -3.62
CA LYS A 7 -6.45 15.50 -2.92
C LYS A 7 -4.98 15.28 -3.23
N ALA A 8 -4.27 16.35 -3.58
CA ALA A 8 -2.82 16.34 -3.70
C ALA A 8 -2.19 16.52 -2.33
N TYR A 9 -1.05 15.86 -2.09
CA TYR A 9 -0.30 15.96 -0.85
C TYR A 9 1.17 16.23 -1.15
N PRO A 10 1.84 17.07 -0.35
CA PRO A 10 3.24 17.41 -0.57
C PRO A 10 4.21 16.29 -0.18
N SER A 11 3.78 15.31 0.62
CA SER A 11 4.60 14.19 1.06
C SER A 11 3.74 13.04 1.59
N PHE A 12 4.33 11.85 1.70
CA PHE A 12 3.72 10.69 2.33
C PHE A 12 3.30 10.98 3.77
N ALA A 13 4.16 11.67 4.55
CA ALA A 13 3.84 12.08 5.92
C ALA A 13 2.65 13.04 6.00
N ALA A 14 2.51 13.98 5.05
CA ALA A 14 1.35 14.87 5.00
C ALA A 14 0.06 14.13 4.64
N TRP A 15 0.15 13.16 3.71
CA TRP A 15 -0.97 12.27 3.40
C TRP A 15 -1.39 11.42 4.59
N ARG A 16 -0.44 10.81 5.31
CA ARG A 16 -0.70 10.01 6.51
C ARG A 16 -1.44 10.83 7.57
N ARG A 17 -0.97 12.04 7.89
CA ARG A 17 -1.59 12.90 8.92
C ARG A 17 -3.05 13.27 8.63
N ASP A 18 -3.46 13.21 7.37
CA ASP A 18 -4.84 13.48 6.95
C ASP A 18 -5.77 12.25 7.09
N GLN A 19 -5.22 11.08 7.45
CA GLN A 19 -6.00 9.86 7.67
C GLN A 19 -6.52 9.77 9.11
N SER A 20 -7.50 8.88 9.34
CA SER A 20 -8.02 8.60 10.69
C SER A 20 -6.92 8.09 11.63
N ALA A 21 -7.02 8.35 12.93
CA ALA A 21 -6.00 7.90 13.89
C ALA A 21 -5.73 6.37 13.85
N PRO A 22 -6.74 5.49 13.67
CA PRO A 22 -6.48 4.07 13.44
C PRO A 22 -5.68 3.80 12.16
N ASN A 23 -6.06 4.43 11.03
CA ASN A 23 -5.32 4.27 9.77
C ASN A 23 -3.90 4.81 9.85
N GLN A 24 -3.65 5.88 10.61
CA GLN A 24 -2.30 6.41 10.79
C GLN A 24 -1.34 5.38 11.40
N ARG A 25 -1.79 4.66 12.44
CA ARG A 25 -0.98 3.60 13.06
C ARG A 25 -0.70 2.47 12.09
N LEU A 26 -1.74 2.02 11.38
CA LEU A 26 -1.59 0.92 10.44
C LEU A 26 -0.75 1.29 9.21
N ILE A 27 -0.81 2.55 8.77
CA ILE A 27 0.09 3.08 7.74
C ILE A 27 1.54 3.07 8.23
N ASP A 28 1.80 3.43 9.48
CA ASP A 28 3.16 3.42 10.04
C ASP A 28 3.72 2.00 10.12
N ASP A 29 2.91 1.02 10.53
CA ASP A 29 3.33 -0.38 10.58
C ASP A 29 3.68 -0.93 9.19
N LEU A 30 2.86 -0.61 8.18
CA LEU A 30 3.09 -1.03 6.80
C LEU A 30 4.27 -0.28 6.17
N ALA A 31 4.42 1.02 6.46
CA ALA A 31 5.55 1.80 5.95
C ALA A 31 6.87 1.29 6.51
N SER A 32 6.93 0.99 7.81
CA SER A 32 8.09 0.37 8.45
C SER A 32 8.44 -0.96 7.79
N LEU A 33 7.44 -1.79 7.47
CA LEU A 33 7.66 -3.05 6.77
C LEU A 33 8.27 -2.86 5.38
N VAL A 34 7.83 -1.83 4.63
CA VAL A 34 8.40 -1.49 3.32
C VAL A 34 9.84 -1.00 3.48
N GLU A 35 10.12 -0.12 4.44
CA GLU A 35 11.46 0.41 4.70
C GLU A 35 12.44 -0.70 5.09
N GLU A 36 12.01 -1.67 5.91
CA GLU A 36 12.82 -2.82 6.32
C GLU A 36 13.08 -3.80 5.17
N THR A 37 12.09 -4.04 4.31
CA THR A 37 12.16 -5.08 3.26
C THR A 37 12.76 -4.57 1.96
N ALA A 38 12.47 -3.31 1.63
CA ALA A 38 12.69 -2.70 0.33
C ALA A 38 13.17 -1.25 0.46
N PRO A 39 14.32 -1.00 1.12
CA PRO A 39 14.82 0.34 1.41
C PRO A 39 15.16 1.17 0.16
N GLN A 40 15.27 0.54 -1.01
CA GLN A 40 15.44 1.21 -2.30
C GLN A 40 14.16 1.86 -2.84
N LEU A 41 13.00 1.57 -2.24
CA LEU A 41 11.74 2.16 -2.65
C LEU A 41 11.56 3.55 -2.04
N GLU A 42 11.28 4.53 -2.90
CA GLU A 42 11.01 5.90 -2.48
C GLU A 42 9.52 6.09 -2.18
N SER A 43 9.21 6.60 -0.98
CA SER A 43 7.83 6.93 -0.62
C SER A 43 7.38 8.24 -1.27
N THR A 44 6.15 8.25 -1.79
CA THR A 44 5.56 9.38 -2.50
C THR A 44 4.03 9.34 -2.35
N VAL A 45 3.33 10.31 -2.95
CA VAL A 45 1.87 10.31 -3.04
C VAL A 45 1.48 10.42 -4.50
N LYS A 46 0.77 9.42 -5.00
CA LYS A 46 0.23 9.41 -6.37
C LYS A 46 -1.27 9.16 -6.28
N TRP A 47 -2.06 9.89 -7.06
CA TRP A 47 -3.52 9.70 -7.14
C TRP A 47 -4.24 9.75 -5.77
N GLY A 48 -3.74 10.56 -4.84
CA GLY A 48 -4.32 10.74 -3.51
C GLY A 48 -4.05 9.61 -2.52
N GLN A 49 -3.11 8.71 -2.80
CA GLN A 49 -2.78 7.57 -1.95
C GLN A 49 -1.27 7.43 -1.73
N GLY A 50 -0.89 6.88 -0.58
CA GLY A 50 0.51 6.57 -0.26
C GLY A 50 1.06 5.56 -1.26
N CYS A 51 2.25 5.80 -1.78
CA CYS A 51 2.82 5.03 -2.87
C CYS A 51 4.32 4.86 -2.67
N TRP A 52 4.87 3.74 -3.16
CA TRP A 52 6.30 3.50 -3.22
C TRP A 52 6.73 3.24 -4.66
N THR A 53 7.84 3.86 -5.04
CA THR A 53 8.40 3.78 -6.40
C THR A 53 9.84 3.30 -6.38
N LEU A 54 10.22 2.55 -7.41
CA LEU A 54 11.62 2.30 -7.75
C LEU A 54 11.93 3.06 -9.04
N ASP A 55 12.92 3.95 -9.03
CA ASP A 55 13.29 4.79 -10.19
C ASP A 55 12.06 5.49 -10.82
N GLY A 56 11.15 5.99 -9.97
CA GLY A 56 9.91 6.65 -10.38
C GLY A 56 8.76 5.73 -10.82
N VAL A 57 9.01 4.43 -11.00
CA VAL A 57 8.01 3.41 -11.39
C VAL A 57 7.23 2.93 -10.14
N PRO A 58 5.89 3.06 -10.10
CA PRO A 58 5.08 2.60 -8.97
C PRO A 58 5.15 1.09 -8.77
N LYS A 59 5.47 0.64 -7.55
CA LYS A 59 5.55 -0.77 -7.17
C LYS A 59 4.45 -1.17 -6.19
N ALA A 60 4.32 -0.43 -5.09
CA ALA A 60 3.33 -0.68 -4.05
C ALA A 60 2.56 0.60 -3.66
N TYR A 61 1.41 0.44 -2.99
CA TYR A 61 0.60 1.55 -2.50
C TYR A 61 -0.19 1.17 -1.25
N ILE A 62 -0.58 2.18 -0.47
CA ILE A 62 -1.65 2.08 0.53
C ILE A 62 -2.80 2.97 0.09
N HIS A 63 -3.99 2.39 -0.05
CA HIS A 63 -5.24 3.12 -0.16
C HIS A 63 -5.99 3.06 1.18
N ALA A 64 -6.42 4.21 1.69
CA ALA A 64 -7.12 4.31 2.95
C ALA A 64 -8.63 4.26 2.73
N GLU A 65 -9.27 3.23 3.29
CA GLU A 65 -10.73 3.12 3.38
C GLU A 65 -11.17 3.49 4.80
N PRO A 66 -12.49 3.74 5.04
CA PRO A 66 -12.98 4.11 6.37
C PRO A 66 -12.70 3.09 7.47
N ASP A 67 -12.67 1.80 7.14
CA ASP A 67 -12.59 0.67 8.07
C ASP A 67 -11.39 -0.26 7.86
N HIS A 68 -10.59 -0.02 6.81
CA HIS A 68 -9.41 -0.82 6.51
C HIS A 68 -8.42 -0.07 5.63
N LEU A 69 -7.22 -0.63 5.46
CA LEU A 69 -6.31 -0.25 4.40
C LEU A 69 -6.29 -1.32 3.32
N GLN A 70 -6.16 -0.90 2.07
CA GLN A 70 -5.71 -1.77 1.00
C GLN A 70 -4.21 -1.56 0.82
N PHE A 71 -3.41 -2.55 1.15
CA PHE A 71 -1.99 -2.54 0.81
C PHE A 71 -1.78 -3.36 -0.46
N GLY A 72 -1.39 -2.68 -1.54
CA GLY A 72 -1.44 -3.27 -2.86
C GLY A 72 -0.22 -3.03 -3.72
N PHE A 73 -0.19 -3.76 -4.83
CA PHE A 73 0.91 -3.84 -5.76
C PHE A 73 0.41 -3.55 -7.17
N TYR A 74 1.11 -2.67 -7.90
CA TYR A 74 0.67 -2.27 -9.24
C TYR A 74 0.79 -3.42 -10.25
N ALA A 75 1.80 -4.28 -10.08
CA ALA A 75 1.96 -5.54 -10.79
C ALA A 75 1.36 -6.74 -10.02
N GLY A 76 0.38 -6.51 -9.14
CA GLY A 76 -0.11 -7.52 -8.21
C GLY A 76 -0.63 -8.83 -8.84
N SER A 77 -1.13 -8.79 -10.07
CA SER A 77 -1.63 -9.97 -10.79
C SER A 77 -0.54 -10.91 -11.26
N THR A 78 0.73 -10.50 -11.22
CA THR A 78 1.88 -11.33 -11.61
C THR A 78 2.61 -11.91 -10.41
N LEU A 79 2.13 -11.64 -9.19
CA LEU A 79 2.76 -12.12 -7.97
C LEU A 79 2.35 -13.56 -7.69
N ASP A 80 3.32 -14.35 -7.25
CA ASP A 80 3.09 -15.68 -6.70
C ASP A 80 2.44 -15.52 -5.32
N ASP A 81 1.16 -15.89 -5.22
CA ASP A 81 0.34 -15.81 -4.02
C ASP A 81 -0.22 -17.19 -3.64
N PRO A 82 0.62 -18.07 -3.06
CA PRO A 82 0.21 -19.43 -2.69
C PRO A 82 -0.86 -19.46 -1.59
N GLN A 83 -1.02 -18.37 -0.84
CA GLN A 83 -1.99 -18.26 0.26
C GLN A 83 -3.34 -17.66 -0.19
N GLY A 84 -3.41 -17.11 -1.41
CA GLY A 84 -4.63 -16.51 -1.96
C GLY A 84 -5.07 -15.23 -1.24
N LEU A 85 -4.12 -14.45 -0.71
CA LEU A 85 -4.38 -13.21 0.04
C LEU A 85 -4.69 -12.02 -0.86
N LEU A 86 -4.20 -12.03 -2.10
CA LEU A 86 -4.32 -10.94 -3.05
C LEU A 86 -5.72 -10.89 -3.65
N VAL A 87 -6.43 -9.80 -3.38
CA VAL A 87 -7.75 -9.52 -3.94
C VAL A 87 -7.69 -8.42 -4.99
N GLY A 88 -8.59 -8.50 -5.97
CA GLY A 88 -8.73 -7.49 -7.03
C GLY A 88 -9.23 -8.10 -8.32
N ARG A 89 -10.11 -7.36 -9.03
CA ARG A 89 -10.67 -7.79 -10.33
C ARG A 89 -10.09 -7.01 -11.51
N GLY A 90 -9.20 -6.05 -11.24
CA GLY A 90 -8.53 -5.26 -12.27
C GLY A 90 -7.54 -6.11 -13.08
N LYS A 91 -7.09 -5.56 -14.21
CA LYS A 91 -6.14 -6.25 -15.10
C LYS A 91 -4.79 -6.54 -14.45
N HIS A 92 -4.30 -5.64 -13.62
CA HIS A 92 -2.94 -5.69 -13.05
C HIS A 92 -2.89 -5.59 -11.53
N VAL A 93 -3.63 -4.66 -10.95
CA VAL A 93 -3.53 -4.37 -9.52
C VAL A 93 -4.15 -5.47 -8.66
N ARG A 94 -3.46 -5.85 -7.59
CA ARG A 94 -3.99 -6.64 -6.47
C ARG A 94 -3.60 -6.00 -5.13
N HIS A 95 -4.36 -6.28 -4.09
CA HIS A 95 -4.07 -5.81 -2.74
C HIS A 95 -4.49 -6.82 -1.67
N VAL A 96 -3.93 -6.66 -0.48
CA VAL A 96 -4.40 -7.27 0.75
C VAL A 96 -5.23 -6.22 1.51
N LYS A 97 -6.32 -6.65 2.14
CA LYS A 97 -7.07 -5.82 3.07
C LYS A 97 -6.53 -6.02 4.48
N VAL A 98 -6.19 -4.92 5.15
CA VAL A 98 -5.63 -4.94 6.50
C VAL A 98 -6.51 -4.06 7.38
N LYS A 99 -7.09 -4.64 8.44
CA LYS A 99 -8.02 -3.94 9.35
C LYS A 99 -7.38 -3.55 10.68
N GLY A 100 -6.30 -4.23 11.06
CA GLY A 100 -5.58 -4.01 12.30
C GLY A 100 -4.13 -4.47 12.18
N SER A 101 -3.29 -4.00 13.10
CA SER A 101 -1.85 -4.30 13.11
C SER A 101 -1.57 -5.80 13.28
N GLU A 102 -2.42 -6.49 14.04
CA GLU A 102 -2.41 -7.93 14.26
C GLU A 102 -2.83 -8.75 13.02
N GLU A 103 -3.55 -8.14 12.08
CA GLU A 103 -3.99 -8.79 10.84
C GLU A 103 -3.00 -8.63 9.68
N ILE A 104 -1.88 -7.93 9.87
CA ILE A 104 -0.86 -7.77 8.83
C ILE A 104 -0.21 -9.13 8.53
N PRO A 105 -0.38 -9.71 7.31
CA PRO A 105 0.26 -10.97 6.95
C PRO A 105 1.73 -10.70 6.56
N ARG A 106 2.57 -10.37 7.56
CA ARG A 106 3.93 -9.85 7.37
C ARG A 106 4.76 -10.70 6.42
N GLU A 107 4.79 -12.02 6.61
CA GLU A 107 5.57 -12.93 5.78
C GLU A 107 5.18 -12.85 4.29
N ALA A 108 3.87 -12.86 4.01
CA ALA A 108 3.37 -12.75 2.64
C ALA A 108 3.67 -11.38 2.03
N LEU A 109 3.48 -10.30 2.80
CA LEU A 109 3.77 -8.94 2.32
C LEU A 109 5.26 -8.73 2.04
N VAL A 110 6.15 -9.31 2.84
CA VAL A 110 7.59 -9.31 2.58
C VAL A 110 7.89 -10.02 1.26
N ALA A 111 7.32 -11.22 1.05
CA ALA A 111 7.51 -11.97 -0.18
C ALA A 111 6.98 -11.21 -1.41
N PHE A 112 5.83 -10.54 -1.30
CA PHE A 112 5.28 -9.71 -2.38
C PHE A 112 6.14 -8.48 -2.65
N LEU A 113 6.66 -7.82 -1.61
CA LEU A 113 7.55 -6.67 -1.75
C LEU A 113 8.82 -7.05 -2.50
N GLN A 114 9.44 -8.20 -2.17
CA GLN A 114 10.63 -8.70 -2.86
C GLN A 114 10.38 -9.01 -4.34
N GLN A 115 9.20 -9.53 -4.69
CA GLN A 115 8.82 -9.83 -6.07
C GLN A 115 8.59 -8.58 -6.94
N VAL A 116 8.34 -7.41 -6.33
CA VAL A 116 8.10 -6.16 -7.07
C VAL A 116 9.30 -5.25 -7.16
N LEU A 117 10.47 -5.64 -6.67
CA LEU A 117 11.71 -4.88 -6.82
C LEU A 117 12.18 -4.94 -8.27
#